data_AF-A0A126V5T9-F1
#
_entry.id   AF-A0A126V5T9-F1
#
_cell.length_a   1.000
_cell.length_b   1.000
_cell.length_c   1.000
_cell.angle_alpha   90.00
_cell.angle_beta   90.00
_cell.angle_gamma   90.00
#
_symmetry.space_group_name_H-M   'P 1'
#
loop_
_entity.id
_entity.type
_entity.pdbx_description
1 polymer ?
#
loop_
_entity_poly.entity_id
_entity_poly.type
_entity_poly.pdbx_seq_one_letter_code
_entity_poly.pdbx_strand_id
1 'polypeptide(L)'
;MSSLSEDDKSAIISQIMQRKFGKLLDWKRPILLHTFGPNNLDSVDSFEKKLDETRALVLNALEQFSDQDIENIAVDFSDPYTIKSSEWSALHSGEIGRLTKRVPRAIAYGFGHPSFAVDFEYWGRMGKLSLHEFTLVSIGANPKSIDDRKIIDLRDSQKKGIKLFSAYEFLLQQYEVLRRHYHHTGWGYVSEPLGKLKELTDEIELPVHPEFYSILEKRTASKEPQSSGPAQTKMTNQERDTLLKLIAAMACEQYGYDPKIERSDVPSNIRDDVELVGLTMDAKTVRKWLKEASNLVDPEYWNKGK
;
A
#
# COMPACT_ATOMS: atom_id res chain seq x y z
N MET A 1 -3.53 -63.43 22.75
CA MET A 1 -3.50 -61.99 22.46
C MET A 1 -4.42 -61.80 21.28
N SER A 2 -5.48 -61.00 21.43
CA SER A 2 -6.37 -60.70 20.31
C SER A 2 -5.59 -59.83 19.32
N SER A 3 -5.55 -60.17 18.04
CA SER A 3 -5.00 -59.27 17.02
C SER A 3 -5.87 -58.01 16.96
N LEU A 4 -5.25 -56.85 16.78
CA LEU A 4 -6.02 -55.62 16.61
C LEU A 4 -6.83 -55.72 15.31
N SER A 5 -8.00 -55.08 15.26
CA SER A 5 -8.65 -54.88 13.96
C SER A 5 -7.85 -53.88 13.13
N GLU A 6 -7.84 -54.03 11.80
CA GLU A 6 -7.15 -53.08 10.89
C GLU A 6 -7.66 -51.65 11.05
N ASP A 7 -8.96 -51.49 11.34
CA ASP A 7 -9.59 -50.19 11.59
C ASP A 7 -9.09 -49.56 12.90
N ASP A 8 -9.00 -50.34 13.98
CA ASP A 8 -8.46 -49.87 15.26
C ASP A 8 -6.99 -49.50 15.12
N LYS A 9 -6.21 -50.27 14.36
CA LYS A 9 -4.78 -50.03 14.15
C LYS A 9 -4.57 -48.73 13.37
N SER A 10 -5.33 -48.54 12.30
CA SER A 10 -5.32 -47.32 11.50
C SER A 10 -5.73 -46.10 12.31
N ALA A 11 -6.71 -46.22 13.20
CA ALA A 11 -7.14 -45.16 14.10
C ALA A 11 -6.04 -44.76 15.10
N ILE A 12 -5.36 -45.74 15.72
CA ILE A 12 -4.25 -45.47 16.64
C ILE A 12 -3.07 -44.83 15.90
N ILE A 13 -2.69 -45.36 14.73
CA ILE A 13 -1.61 -44.78 13.90
C ILE A 13 -1.92 -43.32 13.55
N SER A 14 -3.16 -43.01 13.19
CA SER A 14 -3.60 -41.64 12.91
C SER A 14 -3.44 -40.71 14.12
N GLN A 15 -3.78 -41.19 15.33
CA GLN A 15 -3.55 -40.44 16.57
C GLN A 15 -2.05 -40.24 16.85
N ILE A 16 -1.23 -41.25 16.58
CA ILE A 16 0.23 -41.17 16.73
C ILE A 16 0.79 -40.10 15.80
N MET A 17 0.39 -40.12 14.52
CA MET A 17 0.78 -39.12 13.53
C MET A 17 0.39 -37.71 13.98
N GLN A 18 -0.84 -37.53 14.48
CA GLN A 18 -1.33 -36.23 14.96
C GLN A 18 -0.49 -35.69 16.12
N ARG A 19 -0.18 -36.52 17.12
CA ARG A 19 0.65 -36.07 18.26
C ARG A 19 2.07 -35.73 17.82
N LYS A 20 2.61 -36.49 16.87
CA LYS A 20 4.00 -36.36 16.43
C LYS A 20 4.26 -35.15 15.55
N PHE A 21 3.39 -34.91 14.58
CA PHE A 21 3.52 -33.78 13.65
C PHE A 21 2.78 -32.53 14.16
N GLY A 22 1.75 -32.68 14.99
CA GLY A 22 0.90 -31.58 15.43
C GLY A 22 0.35 -30.78 14.25
N LYS A 23 0.52 -29.46 14.27
CA LYS A 23 0.10 -28.56 13.18
C LYS A 23 0.76 -28.85 11.83
N LEU A 24 1.90 -29.56 11.80
CA LEU A 24 2.53 -29.96 10.55
C LEU A 24 1.73 -31.06 9.85
N LEU A 25 0.92 -31.87 10.53
CA LEU A 25 0.13 -32.90 9.86
C LEU A 25 -0.95 -32.26 8.98
N ASP A 26 -1.57 -31.21 9.51
CA ASP A 26 -2.64 -30.45 8.85
C ASP A 26 -2.11 -29.34 7.92
N TRP A 27 -0.78 -29.19 7.81
CA TRP A 27 -0.20 -28.17 6.96
C TRP A 27 -0.58 -28.45 5.49
N LYS A 28 -1.10 -27.42 4.84
CA LYS A 28 -1.45 -27.38 3.42
C LYS A 28 -0.88 -26.12 2.80
N ARG A 29 -0.42 -26.24 1.56
CA ARG A 29 -0.01 -25.09 0.75
C ARG A 29 -1.18 -24.10 0.63
N PRO A 30 -1.01 -22.82 0.98
CA PRO A 30 -2.04 -21.81 0.80
C PRO A 30 -2.31 -21.57 -0.69
N ILE A 31 -3.58 -21.34 -1.03
CA ILE A 31 -3.98 -20.90 -2.37
C ILE A 31 -3.60 -19.42 -2.51
N LEU A 32 -2.80 -19.10 -3.52
CA LEU A 32 -2.38 -17.72 -3.78
C LEU A 32 -3.49 -16.97 -4.51
N LEU A 33 -3.75 -15.74 -4.09
CA LEU A 33 -4.74 -14.85 -4.71
C LEU A 33 -4.24 -14.30 -6.05
N HIS A 34 -2.93 -14.09 -6.17
CA HIS A 34 -2.25 -13.70 -7.40
C HIS A 34 -0.79 -14.16 -7.36
N THR A 35 -0.10 -14.08 -8.49
CA THR A 35 1.34 -14.38 -8.60
C THR A 35 2.16 -13.16 -9.02
N PHE A 36 1.58 -11.96 -8.88
CA PHE A 36 2.27 -10.70 -9.19
C PHE A 36 3.51 -10.49 -8.29
N GLY A 37 4.64 -10.18 -8.91
CA GLY A 37 5.93 -9.98 -8.25
C GLY A 37 6.72 -11.28 -7.99
N PRO A 38 7.99 -11.16 -7.57
CA PRO A 38 8.82 -12.32 -7.29
C PRO A 38 8.38 -13.03 -6.01
N ASN A 39 8.68 -14.33 -5.94
CA ASN A 39 8.40 -15.20 -4.81
C ASN A 39 9.59 -16.15 -4.57
N ASN A 40 9.47 -17.03 -3.57
CA ASN A 40 10.45 -18.06 -3.24
C ASN A 40 9.80 -19.45 -3.22
N LEU A 41 8.93 -19.74 -4.20
CA LEU A 41 8.16 -20.99 -4.24
C LEU A 41 9.03 -22.24 -4.31
N ASP A 42 10.21 -22.20 -4.92
CA ASP A 42 11.16 -23.34 -4.91
C ASP A 42 11.50 -23.81 -3.49
N SER A 43 11.60 -22.86 -2.54
CA SER A 43 11.85 -23.18 -1.13
C SER A 43 10.63 -23.78 -0.44
N VAL A 44 9.43 -23.41 -0.88
CA VAL A 44 8.15 -23.97 -0.42
C VAL A 44 7.98 -25.39 -0.97
N ASP A 45 8.26 -25.59 -2.26
CA ASP A 45 8.21 -26.90 -2.91
C ASP A 45 9.18 -27.89 -2.23
N SER A 46 10.39 -27.42 -1.93
CA SER A 46 11.39 -28.22 -1.21
C SER A 46 10.91 -28.59 0.20
N PHE A 47 10.23 -27.68 0.89
CA PHE A 47 9.66 -27.94 2.21
C PHE A 47 8.51 -28.96 2.15
N GLU A 48 7.56 -28.78 1.24
CA GLU A 48 6.40 -29.67 1.08
C GLU A 48 6.85 -31.09 0.75
N LYS A 49 7.75 -31.23 -0.24
CA LYS A 49 8.35 -32.52 -0.58
C LYS A 49 8.99 -33.20 0.64
N LYS A 50 9.77 -32.44 1.42
CA LYS A 50 10.43 -33.00 2.62
C LYS A 50 9.43 -33.37 3.70
N LEU A 51 8.35 -32.62 3.85
CA LEU A 51 7.28 -32.90 4.79
C LEU A 51 6.57 -34.21 4.41
N ASP A 52 6.21 -34.37 3.14
CA ASP A 52 5.53 -35.58 2.65
C ASP A 52 6.42 -36.82 2.72
N GLU A 53 7.70 -36.70 2.36
CA GLU A 53 8.69 -37.77 2.57
C GLU A 53 8.77 -38.18 4.04
N THR A 54 8.81 -37.20 4.95
CA THR A 54 8.92 -37.49 6.39
C THR A 54 7.65 -38.11 6.93
N ARG A 55 6.46 -37.66 6.47
CA ARG A 55 5.17 -38.28 6.81
C ARG A 55 5.13 -39.74 6.35
N ALA A 56 5.51 -40.01 5.10
CA ALA A 56 5.55 -41.37 4.54
C ALA A 56 6.53 -42.28 5.28
N LEU A 57 7.74 -41.79 5.61
CA LEU A 57 8.72 -42.57 6.37
C LEU A 57 8.22 -42.95 7.76
N VAL A 58 7.59 -42.00 8.47
CA VAL A 58 7.02 -42.28 9.80
C VAL A 58 5.84 -43.24 9.68
N LEU A 59 4.94 -43.03 8.72
CA LEU A 59 3.78 -43.90 8.51
C LEU A 59 4.22 -45.34 8.21
N ASN A 60 5.12 -45.53 7.24
CA ASN A 60 5.65 -46.84 6.88
C ASN A 60 6.35 -47.52 8.07
N ALA A 61 7.09 -46.75 8.89
CA ALA A 61 7.71 -47.28 10.09
C ALA A 61 6.67 -47.73 11.13
N LEU A 62 5.58 -46.97 11.33
CA LEU A 62 4.49 -47.37 12.22
C LEU A 62 3.71 -48.59 11.70
N GLU A 63 3.52 -48.72 10.39
CA GLU A 63 2.86 -49.90 9.80
C GLU A 63 3.67 -51.18 9.99
N GLN A 64 5.00 -51.08 10.12
CA GLN A 64 5.89 -52.22 10.41
C GLN A 64 5.89 -52.64 11.88
N PHE A 65 5.29 -51.85 12.78
CA PHE A 65 5.25 -52.20 14.20
C PHE A 65 4.25 -53.32 14.46
N SER A 66 4.56 -54.17 15.45
CA SER A 66 3.64 -55.22 15.87
C SER A 66 2.40 -54.61 16.53
N ASP A 67 1.27 -55.33 16.52
CA ASP A 67 0.03 -54.85 17.16
C ASP A 67 0.26 -54.55 18.65
N GLN A 68 1.09 -55.35 19.33
CA GLN A 68 1.44 -55.13 20.72
C GLN A 68 2.23 -53.84 20.92
N ASP A 69 3.14 -53.49 20.00
CA ASP A 69 3.88 -52.22 20.05
C ASP A 69 2.94 -51.05 19.84
N ILE A 70 2.01 -51.14 18.89
CA ILE A 70 0.99 -50.10 18.64
C ILE A 70 0.09 -49.91 19.86
N GLU A 71 -0.36 -50.98 20.51
CA GLU A 71 -1.13 -50.89 21.78
C GLU A 71 -0.31 -50.24 22.89
N ASN A 72 0.95 -50.64 23.06
CA ASN A 72 1.84 -50.08 24.07
C ASN A 72 2.03 -48.57 23.86
N ILE A 73 2.16 -48.15 22.60
CA ILE A 73 2.21 -46.73 22.25
C ILE A 73 0.88 -46.07 22.59
N ALA A 74 -0.28 -46.66 22.26
CA ALA A 74 -1.58 -46.08 22.61
C ALA A 74 -1.77 -45.90 24.14
N VAL A 75 -1.25 -46.83 24.93
CA VAL A 75 -1.23 -46.70 26.40
C VAL A 75 -0.34 -45.54 26.84
N ASP A 76 0.87 -45.41 26.29
CA ASP A 76 1.77 -44.26 26.53
C ASP A 76 1.07 -42.91 26.19
N PHE A 77 0.12 -42.91 25.25
CA PHE A 77 -0.61 -41.69 24.89
C PHE A 77 -1.62 -41.27 25.95
N SER A 78 -2.22 -42.25 26.64
CA SER A 78 -3.29 -42.04 27.62
C SER A 78 -2.74 -41.48 28.94
N ASP A 79 -1.46 -41.70 29.24
CA ASP A 79 -0.80 -41.15 30.42
C ASP A 79 0.09 -39.93 30.05
N PRO A 80 -0.31 -38.70 30.39
CA PRO A 80 0.50 -37.51 30.12
C PRO A 80 1.83 -37.47 30.91
N TYR A 81 2.03 -38.33 31.90
CA TYR A 81 3.23 -38.37 32.76
C TYR A 81 4.20 -39.50 32.43
N THR A 82 3.86 -40.40 31.51
CA THR A 82 4.77 -41.47 31.13
C THR A 82 5.90 -40.92 30.24
N ILE A 83 7.01 -40.55 30.89
CA ILE A 83 8.28 -40.16 30.26
C ILE A 83 9.08 -41.43 29.93
N LYS A 84 8.48 -42.36 29.18
CA LYS A 84 9.28 -43.47 28.62
C LYS A 84 9.83 -43.01 27.28
N SER A 85 11.15 -43.13 27.15
CA SER A 85 11.90 -43.06 25.90
C SER A 85 11.55 -44.27 25.03
N SER A 86 10.29 -44.41 24.62
CA SER A 86 9.90 -45.47 23.71
C SER A 86 10.42 -45.14 22.30
N GLU A 87 10.85 -46.17 21.56
CA GLU A 87 11.54 -46.04 20.27
C GLU A 87 10.75 -45.21 19.25
N TRP A 88 9.42 -45.25 19.32
CA TRP A 88 8.54 -44.44 18.49
C TRP A 88 8.71 -42.93 18.69
N SER A 89 9.05 -42.48 19.91
CA SER A 89 9.24 -41.06 20.22
C SER A 89 10.49 -40.50 19.55
N ALA A 90 11.52 -41.34 19.37
CA ALA A 90 12.76 -41.00 18.71
C ALA A 90 12.65 -41.02 17.17
N LEU A 91 11.78 -41.86 16.61
CA LEU A 91 11.61 -42.04 15.17
C LEU A 91 11.42 -40.69 14.44
N HIS A 92 12.42 -40.24 13.68
CA HIS A 92 12.40 -38.97 12.93
C HIS A 92 12.07 -37.69 13.72
N SER A 93 12.20 -37.69 15.05
CA SER A 93 11.93 -36.49 15.87
C SER A 93 12.85 -35.32 15.51
N GLY A 94 14.10 -35.61 15.14
CA GLY A 94 15.07 -34.63 14.66
C GLY A 94 14.62 -33.94 13.37
N GLU A 95 14.20 -34.71 12.36
CA GLU A 95 13.71 -34.21 11.08
C GLU A 95 12.43 -33.39 11.25
N ILE A 96 11.47 -33.88 12.04
CA ILE A 96 10.23 -33.16 12.33
C ILE A 96 10.54 -31.85 13.06
N GLY A 97 11.43 -31.87 14.04
CA GLY A 97 11.88 -30.65 14.73
C GLY A 97 12.55 -29.63 13.79
N ARG A 98 13.30 -30.10 12.78
CA ARG A 98 13.85 -29.23 11.73
C ARG A 98 12.76 -28.67 10.81
N LEU A 99 11.78 -29.48 10.41
CA LEU A 99 10.63 -29.05 9.60
C LEU A 99 9.79 -28.00 10.32
N THR A 100 9.49 -28.19 11.61
CA THR A 100 8.73 -27.23 12.42
C THR A 100 9.38 -25.85 12.42
N LYS A 101 10.72 -25.79 12.47
CA LYS A 101 11.48 -24.53 12.43
C LYS A 101 11.58 -23.92 11.03
N ARG A 102 11.31 -24.70 9.98
CA ARG A 102 11.44 -24.32 8.56
C ARG A 102 10.11 -24.16 7.84
N VAL A 103 8.99 -24.13 8.56
CA VAL A 103 7.68 -23.82 7.97
C VAL A 103 7.80 -22.52 7.17
N PRO A 104 7.47 -22.52 5.86
CA PRO A 104 7.62 -21.34 5.03
C PRO A 104 6.81 -20.17 5.57
N ARG A 105 7.45 -19.01 5.67
CA ARG A 105 6.78 -17.76 6.08
C ARG A 105 5.85 -17.29 4.96
N ALA A 106 4.79 -16.55 5.30
CA ALA A 106 3.85 -15.99 4.32
C ALA A 106 4.55 -15.25 3.16
N ILE A 107 5.60 -14.48 3.46
CA ILE A 107 6.34 -13.73 2.42
C ILE A 107 7.10 -14.63 1.43
N ALA A 108 7.40 -15.89 1.77
CA ALA A 108 8.05 -16.82 0.83
C ALA A 108 7.15 -17.13 -0.38
N TYR A 109 5.84 -16.98 -0.23
CA TYR A 109 4.85 -17.12 -1.29
C TYR A 109 4.67 -15.83 -2.12
N GLY A 110 5.36 -14.76 -1.77
CA GLY A 110 5.11 -13.41 -2.31
C GLY A 110 3.91 -12.72 -1.69
N PHE A 111 3.48 -11.61 -2.30
CA PHE A 111 2.33 -10.83 -1.81
C PHE A 111 0.97 -11.43 -2.17
N GLY A 112 0.94 -12.49 -2.98
CA GLY A 112 -0.29 -13.25 -3.26
C GLY A 112 -0.79 -14.12 -2.11
N HIS A 113 -0.04 -14.25 -1.01
CA HIS A 113 -0.48 -15.02 0.15
C HIS A 113 -1.70 -14.37 0.82
N PRO A 114 -2.72 -15.12 1.29
CA PRO A 114 -3.94 -14.57 1.88
C PRO A 114 -3.73 -13.60 3.05
N SER A 115 -2.62 -13.69 3.77
CA SER A 115 -2.28 -12.74 4.85
C SER A 115 -1.97 -11.33 4.36
N PHE A 116 -1.69 -11.15 3.06
CA PHE A 116 -1.43 -9.86 2.43
C PHE A 116 -2.61 -9.39 1.57
N ALA A 117 -3.73 -10.13 1.56
CA ALA A 117 -4.89 -9.85 0.73
C ALA A 117 -5.33 -8.38 0.80
N VAL A 118 -5.28 -7.72 -0.34
CA VAL A 118 -5.67 -6.31 -0.50
C VAL A 118 -7.11 -6.22 -1.02
N ASP A 119 -7.87 -5.31 -0.43
CA ASP A 119 -9.18 -4.94 -0.94
C ASP A 119 -9.00 -3.79 -1.94
N PHE A 120 -8.78 -4.14 -3.21
CA PHE A 120 -8.53 -3.17 -4.27
C PHE A 120 -9.70 -2.19 -4.44
N GLU A 121 -10.94 -2.63 -4.24
CA GLU A 121 -12.14 -1.79 -4.32
C GLU A 121 -12.15 -0.73 -3.22
N TYR A 122 -11.85 -1.11 -1.98
CA TYR A 122 -11.72 -0.18 -0.86
C TYR A 122 -10.62 0.86 -1.10
N TRP A 123 -9.41 0.43 -1.48
CA TRP A 123 -8.29 1.34 -1.71
C TRP A 123 -8.49 2.20 -2.97
N GLY A 124 -9.16 1.66 -3.98
CA GLY A 124 -9.60 2.36 -5.18
C GLY A 124 -10.64 3.46 -4.93
N ARG A 125 -11.31 3.43 -3.76
CA ARG A 125 -12.24 4.48 -3.35
C ARG A 125 -11.59 5.62 -2.59
N MET A 126 -10.35 5.45 -2.16
CA MET A 126 -9.61 6.52 -1.48
C MET A 126 -9.32 7.66 -2.45
N GLY A 127 -9.55 8.90 -2.01
CA GLY A 127 -9.28 10.07 -2.83
C GLY A 127 -7.78 10.34 -3.01
N LYS A 128 -6.97 9.93 -2.04
CA LYS A 128 -5.51 10.08 -2.01
C LYS A 128 -4.88 8.87 -1.35
N LEU A 129 -3.64 8.53 -1.73
CA LEU A 129 -2.85 7.50 -1.08
C LEU A 129 -1.48 8.06 -0.67
N SER A 130 -1.06 7.73 0.53
CA SER A 130 0.32 7.96 0.99
C SER A 130 1.31 7.13 0.17
N LEU A 131 2.61 7.47 0.26
CA LEU A 131 3.69 6.70 -0.36
C LEU A 131 3.64 5.22 0.04
N HIS A 132 3.43 4.96 1.33
CA HIS A 132 3.33 3.62 1.90
C HIS A 132 2.15 2.84 1.34
N GLU A 133 0.96 3.44 1.37
CA GLU A 133 -0.27 2.80 0.89
C GLU A 133 -0.17 2.50 -0.60
N PHE A 134 0.29 3.47 -1.41
CA PHE A 134 0.44 3.26 -2.85
C PHE A 134 1.47 2.19 -3.17
N THR A 135 2.61 2.17 -2.47
CA THR A 135 3.63 1.13 -2.65
C THR A 135 3.04 -0.26 -2.42
N LEU A 136 2.35 -0.48 -1.29
CA LEU A 136 1.81 -1.80 -0.96
C LEU A 136 0.65 -2.22 -1.87
N VAL A 137 -0.29 -1.32 -2.14
CA VAL A 137 -1.41 -1.64 -3.04
C VAL A 137 -0.91 -1.89 -4.46
N SER A 138 0.13 -1.18 -4.91
CA SER A 138 0.73 -1.39 -6.24
C SER A 138 1.31 -2.79 -6.44
N ILE A 139 1.68 -3.49 -5.36
CA ILE A 139 2.23 -4.85 -5.43
C ILE A 139 1.23 -5.93 -4.99
N GLY A 140 -0.03 -5.57 -4.79
CA GLY A 140 -1.09 -6.48 -4.34
C GLY A 140 -1.10 -6.77 -2.84
N ALA A 141 -0.43 -5.93 -2.03
CA ALA A 141 -0.36 -6.10 -0.59
C ALA A 141 -1.27 -5.10 0.15
N ASN A 142 -1.93 -5.56 1.21
CA ASN A 142 -2.70 -4.70 2.08
C ASN A 142 -1.79 -3.76 2.87
N PRO A 143 -2.00 -2.43 2.84
CA PRO A 143 -1.24 -1.48 3.65
C PRO A 143 -1.23 -1.80 5.15
N LYS A 144 -2.26 -2.48 5.68
CA LYS A 144 -2.29 -2.88 7.10
C LYS A 144 -1.38 -4.05 7.46
N SER A 145 -0.86 -4.78 6.47
CA SER A 145 -0.06 -5.99 6.68
C SER A 145 1.43 -5.70 6.96
N ILE A 146 1.92 -4.52 6.55
CA ILE A 146 3.31 -4.08 6.69
C ILE A 146 3.26 -2.61 7.04
N ASP A 147 3.76 -2.19 8.20
CA ASP A 147 3.84 -0.77 8.57
C ASP A 147 5.14 -0.11 8.04
N ASP A 148 5.23 1.21 8.14
CA ASP A 148 6.43 1.96 7.74
C ASP A 148 7.69 1.52 8.49
N ARG A 149 7.55 1.15 9.77
CA ARG A 149 8.66 0.67 10.60
C ARG A 149 9.26 -0.59 10.01
N LYS A 150 8.41 -1.50 9.53
CA LYS A 150 8.86 -2.73 8.89
C LYS A 150 9.66 -2.47 7.61
N ILE A 151 9.29 -1.49 6.80
CA ILE A 151 10.05 -1.09 5.61
C ILE A 151 11.44 -0.57 6.00
N ILE A 152 11.52 0.24 7.06
CA ILE A 152 12.79 0.74 7.61
C ILE A 152 13.67 -0.43 8.08
N ASP A 153 13.11 -1.37 8.85
CA ASP A 153 13.83 -2.54 9.35
C ASP A 153 14.37 -3.43 8.22
N LEU A 154 13.57 -3.61 7.15
CA LEU A 154 13.96 -4.39 5.97
C LEU A 154 15.14 -3.71 5.25
N ARG A 155 15.06 -2.39 5.03
CA ARG A 155 16.14 -1.62 4.43
C ARG A 155 17.42 -1.66 5.26
N ASP A 156 17.31 -1.56 6.58
CA ASP A 156 18.47 -1.62 7.48
C ASP A 156 19.07 -3.03 7.52
N SER A 157 18.24 -4.07 7.42
CA SER A 157 18.70 -5.45 7.27
C SER A 157 19.46 -5.65 5.95
N GLN A 158 18.94 -5.11 4.84
CA GLN A 158 19.59 -5.16 3.53
C GLN A 158 20.96 -4.46 3.56
N LYS A 159 21.06 -3.27 4.18
CA LYS A 159 22.33 -2.54 4.36
C LYS A 159 23.36 -3.33 5.17
N LYS A 160 22.91 -4.19 6.10
CA LYS A 160 23.77 -5.09 6.88
C LYS A 160 24.17 -6.36 6.10
N GLY A 161 23.78 -6.48 4.83
CA GLY A 161 24.06 -7.66 4.00
C GLY A 161 23.19 -8.87 4.32
N ILE A 162 22.09 -8.70 5.07
CA ILE A 162 21.15 -9.79 5.35
C ILE A 162 20.34 -10.05 4.08
N LYS A 163 20.42 -11.28 3.56
CA LYS A 163 19.62 -11.71 2.41
C LYS A 163 18.14 -11.68 2.77
N LEU A 164 17.36 -10.93 2.00
CA LEU A 164 15.93 -10.84 2.16
C LEU A 164 15.22 -11.89 1.29
N PHE A 165 13.92 -12.09 1.56
CA PHE A 165 13.05 -12.78 0.61
C PHE A 165 12.88 -11.91 -0.63
N SER A 166 12.76 -12.53 -1.80
CA SER A 166 12.72 -11.83 -3.09
C SER A 166 11.55 -10.84 -3.17
N ALA A 167 10.42 -11.18 -2.57
CA ALA A 167 9.26 -10.28 -2.43
C ALA A 167 9.57 -9.02 -1.60
N TYR A 168 10.37 -9.11 -0.53
CA TYR A 168 10.78 -7.93 0.23
C TYR A 168 11.80 -7.08 -0.53
N GLU A 169 12.69 -7.68 -1.32
CA GLU A 169 13.61 -6.94 -2.18
C GLU A 169 12.81 -6.14 -3.22
N PHE A 170 11.79 -6.76 -3.83
CA PHE A 170 10.88 -6.10 -4.75
C PHE A 170 10.09 -4.95 -4.10
N LEU A 171 9.56 -5.15 -2.88
CA LEU A 171 8.92 -4.08 -2.11
C LEU A 171 9.86 -2.88 -1.88
N LEU A 172 11.10 -3.14 -1.46
CA LEU A 172 12.07 -2.06 -1.21
C LEU A 172 12.44 -1.31 -2.49
N GLN A 173 12.58 -2.03 -3.61
CA GLN A 173 12.84 -1.43 -4.91
C GLN A 173 11.68 -0.53 -5.35
N GLN A 174 10.44 -1.03 -5.28
CA GLN A 174 9.23 -0.26 -5.61
C GLN A 174 9.09 0.98 -4.71
N TYR A 175 9.31 0.81 -3.40
CA TYR A 175 9.28 1.92 -2.45
C TYR A 175 10.30 3.00 -2.81
N GLU A 176 11.54 2.63 -3.13
CA GLU A 176 12.59 3.59 -3.45
C GLU A 176 12.33 4.33 -4.78
N VAL A 177 11.78 3.66 -5.79
CA VAL A 177 11.35 4.30 -7.05
C VAL A 177 10.27 5.34 -6.77
N LEU A 178 9.21 4.97 -6.03
CA LEU A 178 8.11 5.86 -5.71
C LEU A 178 8.51 7.02 -4.81
N ARG A 179 9.36 6.74 -3.81
CA ARG A 179 9.86 7.72 -2.86
C ARG A 179 10.52 8.93 -3.53
N ARG A 180 11.19 8.72 -4.66
CA ARG A 180 11.87 9.79 -5.43
C ARG A 180 10.90 10.73 -6.14
N HIS A 181 9.68 10.29 -6.39
CA HIS A 181 8.64 11.05 -7.09
C HIS A 181 7.60 11.64 -6.15
N TYR A 182 7.51 11.15 -4.91
CA TYR A 182 6.62 11.71 -3.90
C TYR A 182 7.18 12.99 -3.28
N HIS A 183 6.29 13.98 -3.10
CA HIS A 183 6.64 15.23 -2.43
C HIS A 183 6.90 14.99 -0.94
N HIS A 184 8.13 15.26 -0.50
CA HIS A 184 8.52 15.19 0.91
C HIS A 184 8.47 16.57 1.56
N THR A 185 7.80 16.67 2.70
CA THR A 185 7.73 17.87 3.53
C THR A 185 8.45 17.64 4.87
N GLY A 186 8.61 18.67 5.70
CA GLY A 186 9.14 18.51 7.06
C GLY A 186 8.35 17.55 7.96
N TRP A 187 7.12 17.16 7.54
CA TRP A 187 6.23 16.25 8.26
C TRP A 187 6.09 14.87 7.58
N GLY A 188 6.87 14.59 6.53
CA GLY A 188 6.82 13.34 5.77
C GLY A 188 6.27 13.50 4.35
N TYR A 189 5.93 12.37 3.71
CA TYR A 189 5.43 12.35 2.33
C TYR A 189 3.96 12.76 2.26
N VAL A 190 3.64 13.64 1.32
CA VAL A 190 2.26 14.09 1.07
C VAL A 190 1.50 13.00 0.31
N SER A 191 0.27 12.70 0.74
CA SER A 191 -0.60 11.78 0.00
C SER A 191 -1.01 12.38 -1.33
N GLU A 192 -0.93 11.58 -2.39
CA GLU A 192 -1.17 12.02 -3.76
C GLU A 192 -2.53 11.51 -4.27
N PRO A 193 -3.27 12.29 -5.08
CA PRO A 193 -4.52 11.85 -5.69
C PRO A 193 -4.31 10.68 -6.67
N LEU A 194 -5.30 9.80 -6.79
CA LEU A 194 -5.22 8.63 -7.71
C LEU A 194 -4.94 9.00 -9.16
N GLY A 195 -5.43 10.15 -9.64
CA GLY A 195 -5.16 10.64 -11.00
C GLY A 195 -3.67 10.85 -11.25
N LYS A 196 -3.03 11.59 -10.35
CA LYS A 196 -1.58 11.84 -10.39
C LYS A 196 -0.76 10.55 -10.21
N LEU A 197 -1.26 9.61 -9.40
CA LEU A 197 -0.61 8.31 -9.22
C LEU A 197 -0.67 7.43 -10.47
N LYS A 198 -1.76 7.51 -11.24
CA LYS A 198 -1.82 6.86 -12.55
C LYS A 198 -0.85 7.51 -13.53
N GLU A 199 -0.88 8.84 -13.65
CA GLU A 199 0.05 9.59 -14.50
C GLU A 199 1.50 9.22 -14.18
N LEU A 200 1.85 9.19 -12.89
CA LEU A 200 3.17 8.76 -12.42
C LEU A 200 3.48 7.31 -12.80
N THR A 201 2.51 6.40 -12.63
CA THR A 201 2.67 4.98 -13.00
C THR A 201 2.99 4.83 -14.48
N ASP A 202 2.27 5.56 -15.33
CA ASP A 202 2.44 5.54 -16.78
C ASP A 202 3.77 6.18 -17.19
N GLU A 203 4.15 7.29 -16.56
CA GLU A 203 5.39 8.03 -16.84
C GLU A 203 6.66 7.21 -16.56
N ILE A 204 6.69 6.48 -15.44
CA ILE A 204 7.88 5.71 -15.02
C ILE A 204 7.79 4.23 -15.36
N GLU A 205 6.75 3.82 -16.10
CA GLU A 205 6.45 2.41 -16.43
C GLU A 205 6.48 1.51 -15.18
N LEU A 206 5.90 1.98 -14.07
CA LEU A 206 5.96 1.27 -12.80
C LEU A 206 5.17 -0.04 -12.91
N PRO A 207 5.74 -1.20 -12.52
CA PRO A 207 4.97 -2.44 -12.49
C PRO A 207 3.93 -2.36 -11.37
N VAL A 208 2.65 -2.30 -11.76
CA VAL A 208 1.51 -2.25 -10.84
C VAL A 208 0.64 -3.49 -10.99
N HIS A 209 0.09 -3.97 -9.87
CA HIS A 209 -0.83 -5.10 -9.85
C HIS A 209 -2.00 -4.84 -10.82
N PRO A 210 -2.31 -5.76 -11.75
CA PRO A 210 -3.28 -5.51 -12.83
C PRO A 210 -4.66 -5.07 -12.34
N GLU A 211 -5.16 -5.68 -11.26
CA GLU A 211 -6.46 -5.29 -10.69
C GLU A 211 -6.45 -3.85 -10.17
N PHE A 212 -5.38 -3.43 -9.49
CA PHE A 212 -5.28 -2.06 -9.01
C PHE A 212 -5.12 -1.07 -10.16
N TYR A 213 -4.31 -1.42 -11.17
CA TYR A 213 -4.17 -0.58 -12.36
C TYR A 213 -5.50 -0.38 -13.09
N SER A 214 -6.32 -1.44 -13.22
CA SER A 214 -7.66 -1.34 -13.81
C SER A 214 -8.59 -0.38 -13.04
N ILE A 215 -8.40 -0.26 -11.72
CA ILE A 215 -9.14 0.68 -10.88
C ILE A 215 -8.64 2.10 -11.11
N LEU A 216 -7.32 2.30 -11.20
CA LEU A 216 -6.73 3.59 -11.58
C LEU A 216 -7.29 4.04 -12.93
N GLU A 217 -7.25 3.17 -13.94
CA GLU A 217 -7.84 3.42 -15.25
C GLU A 217 -9.31 3.80 -15.16
N LYS A 218 -10.16 2.99 -14.51
CA LYS A 218 -11.60 3.32 -14.36
C LYS A 218 -11.84 4.66 -13.68
N ARG A 219 -10.98 5.05 -12.72
CA ARG A 219 -11.07 6.31 -11.99
C ARG A 219 -10.64 7.51 -12.82
N THR A 220 -9.65 7.34 -13.69
CA THR A 220 -9.07 8.41 -14.50
C THR A 220 -9.61 8.47 -15.93
N ALA A 221 -10.22 7.40 -16.43
CA ALA A 221 -10.74 7.26 -17.80
C ALA A 221 -11.87 8.24 -18.12
N SER A 222 -12.07 9.24 -17.26
CA SER A 222 -13.05 10.29 -17.39
C SER A 222 -14.46 9.71 -17.35
N LYS A 223 -15.20 10.11 -16.32
CA LYS A 223 -16.48 10.74 -16.63
C LYS A 223 -16.14 11.76 -17.72
N GLU A 224 -16.40 11.43 -18.98
CA GLU A 224 -16.56 12.46 -20.00
C GLU A 224 -17.34 13.56 -19.31
N PRO A 225 -16.83 14.80 -19.29
CA PRO A 225 -17.55 15.88 -18.66
C PRO A 225 -18.88 15.97 -19.42
N GLN A 226 -19.94 15.36 -18.88
CA GLN A 226 -21.22 16.00 -18.90
C GLN A 226 -20.90 17.39 -18.37
N SER A 227 -21.02 18.37 -19.26
CA SER A 227 -20.61 19.74 -19.06
C SER A 227 -21.48 20.43 -18.01
N SER A 228 -21.62 19.87 -16.81
CA SER A 228 -21.55 20.72 -15.64
C SER A 228 -20.10 21.19 -15.60
N GLY A 229 -19.82 22.33 -16.25
CA GLY A 229 -18.64 23.11 -15.87
C GLY A 229 -18.60 23.27 -14.34
N PRO A 230 -17.50 23.78 -13.75
CA PRO A 230 -17.62 24.29 -12.39
C PRO A 230 -18.90 25.10 -12.39
N ALA A 231 -19.86 24.77 -11.53
CA ALA A 231 -20.99 25.65 -11.36
C ALA A 231 -20.31 26.98 -11.06
N GLN A 232 -20.26 27.86 -12.06
CA GLN A 232 -19.78 29.20 -11.89
C GLN A 232 -20.83 29.71 -10.92
N THR A 233 -20.55 29.57 -9.63
CA THR A 233 -21.19 30.32 -8.59
C THR A 233 -20.99 31.73 -9.08
N LYS A 234 -22.02 32.26 -9.75
CA LYS A 234 -22.00 33.59 -10.30
C LYS A 234 -21.66 34.44 -9.09
N MET A 235 -20.44 34.96 -9.09
CA MET A 235 -19.92 35.78 -8.01
C MET A 235 -21.01 36.79 -7.68
N THR A 236 -21.46 36.78 -6.43
CA THR A 236 -22.53 37.68 -6.02
C THR A 236 -22.04 39.12 -6.21
N ASN A 237 -22.96 40.07 -6.42
CA ASN A 237 -22.58 41.48 -6.57
C ASN A 237 -21.75 41.97 -5.36
N GLN A 238 -22.06 41.47 -4.15
CA GLN A 238 -21.31 41.79 -2.94
C GLN A 238 -19.88 41.26 -2.94
N GLU A 239 -19.67 40.02 -3.41
CA GLU A 239 -18.32 39.46 -3.54
C GLU A 239 -17.52 40.24 -4.59
N ARG A 240 -18.15 40.60 -5.72
CA ARG A 240 -17.53 41.43 -6.77
C ARG A 240 -17.11 42.79 -6.23
N ASP A 241 -17.99 43.47 -5.49
CA ASP A 241 -17.70 44.79 -4.91
C ASP A 241 -16.57 44.71 -3.87
N THR A 242 -16.55 43.65 -3.06
CA THR A 242 -15.44 43.39 -2.11
C THR A 242 -14.11 43.25 -2.84
N LEU A 243 -14.08 42.46 -3.91
CA LEU A 243 -12.87 42.26 -4.72
C LEU A 243 -12.41 43.58 -5.37
N LEU A 244 -13.34 44.36 -5.92
CA LEU A 244 -13.03 45.66 -6.52
C LEU A 244 -12.46 46.65 -5.50
N LYS A 245 -12.99 46.69 -4.27
CA LYS A 245 -12.45 47.53 -3.20
C LYS A 245 -11.02 47.15 -2.82
N LEU A 246 -10.71 45.85 -2.77
CA LEU A 246 -9.33 45.37 -2.55
C LEU A 246 -8.39 45.80 -3.68
N ILE A 247 -8.83 45.67 -4.93
CA ILE A 247 -8.06 46.11 -6.10
C ILE A 247 -7.80 47.61 -6.04
N ALA A 248 -8.81 48.43 -5.73
CA ALA A 248 -8.64 49.87 -5.57
C ALA A 248 -7.61 50.20 -4.48
N ALA A 249 -7.74 49.60 -3.30
CA ALA A 249 -6.81 49.86 -2.19
C ALA A 249 -5.36 49.53 -2.57
N MET A 250 -5.12 48.38 -3.21
CA MET A 250 -3.77 47.99 -3.66
C MET A 250 -3.24 48.95 -4.73
N ALA A 251 -4.06 49.32 -5.71
CA ALA A 251 -3.66 50.24 -6.76
C ALA A 251 -3.32 51.65 -6.21
N CYS A 252 -4.09 52.15 -5.25
CA CYS A 252 -3.85 53.45 -4.63
C CYS A 252 -2.59 53.49 -3.75
N GLU A 253 -2.36 52.43 -2.97
CA GLU A 253 -1.27 52.39 -2.00
C GLU A 253 0.06 51.97 -2.62
N GLN A 254 0.07 51.01 -3.54
CA GLN A 254 1.30 50.50 -4.14
C GLN A 254 1.70 51.25 -5.41
N TYR A 255 0.73 51.65 -6.23
CA TYR A 255 0.99 52.26 -7.54
C TYR A 255 0.66 53.75 -7.60
N GLY A 256 0.09 54.33 -6.54
CA GLY A 256 -0.32 55.73 -6.53
C GLY A 256 -1.42 56.05 -7.55
N TYR A 257 -2.33 55.10 -7.80
CA TYR A 257 -3.45 55.32 -8.72
C TYR A 257 -4.36 56.46 -8.23
N ASP A 258 -4.62 57.45 -9.10
CA ASP A 258 -5.61 58.51 -8.90
C ASP A 258 -6.52 58.59 -10.15
N PRO A 259 -7.85 58.37 -10.02
CA PRO A 259 -8.78 58.41 -11.14
C PRO A 259 -8.98 59.81 -11.75
N LYS A 260 -8.53 60.88 -11.08
CA LYS A 260 -8.62 62.26 -11.60
C LYS A 260 -7.50 62.62 -12.57
N ILE A 261 -6.42 61.84 -12.59
CA ILE A 261 -5.30 62.07 -13.50
C ILE A 261 -5.69 61.54 -14.89
N GLU A 262 -5.81 62.46 -15.86
CA GLU A 262 -6.26 62.14 -17.23
C GLU A 262 -5.35 61.10 -17.93
N ARG A 263 -4.04 61.12 -17.60
CA ARG A 263 -3.04 60.18 -18.13
C ARG A 263 -2.22 59.59 -16.99
N SER A 264 -2.65 58.43 -16.51
CA SER A 264 -1.93 57.64 -15.51
C SER A 264 -1.19 56.47 -16.18
N ASP A 265 0.08 56.28 -15.82
CA ASP A 265 0.90 55.14 -16.25
C ASP A 265 0.65 53.88 -15.40
N VAL A 266 -0.11 54.00 -14.31
CA VAL A 266 -0.42 52.91 -13.38
C VAL A 266 -1.04 51.68 -14.05
N PRO A 267 -2.01 51.79 -14.97
CA PRO A 267 -2.56 50.61 -15.65
C PRO A 267 -1.51 49.81 -16.44
N SER A 268 -0.47 50.47 -16.97
CA SER A 268 0.63 49.80 -17.68
C SER A 268 1.57 49.12 -16.70
N ASN A 269 1.93 49.78 -15.59
CA ASN A 269 2.79 49.19 -14.56
C ASN A 269 2.16 47.94 -13.93
N ILE A 270 0.86 47.99 -13.61
CA ILE A 270 0.12 46.83 -13.09
C ILE A 270 0.09 45.68 -14.10
N ARG A 271 -0.08 45.99 -15.39
CA ARG A 271 -0.01 44.97 -16.45
C ARG A 271 1.36 44.29 -16.44
N ASP A 272 2.43 45.07 -16.41
CA ASP A 272 3.79 44.54 -16.51
C ASP A 272 4.10 43.61 -15.31
N ASP A 273 3.62 43.96 -14.10
CA ASP A 273 3.73 43.09 -12.92
C ASP A 273 2.91 41.80 -13.03
N VAL A 274 1.73 41.87 -13.65
CA VAL A 274 0.89 40.69 -13.93
C VAL A 274 1.59 39.76 -14.95
N GLU A 275 2.29 40.32 -15.93
CA GLU A 275 3.07 39.55 -16.89
C GLU A 275 4.29 38.88 -16.25
N LEU A 276 4.94 39.53 -15.28
CA LEU A 276 6.05 38.95 -14.51
C LEU A 276 5.65 37.68 -13.72
N VAL A 277 4.38 37.54 -13.35
CA VAL A 277 3.85 36.34 -12.69
C VAL A 277 3.27 35.30 -13.66
N GLY A 278 3.48 35.49 -14.98
CA GLY A 278 3.07 34.53 -16.02
C GLY A 278 1.61 34.64 -16.45
N LEU A 279 0.92 35.74 -16.11
CA LEU A 279 -0.45 35.99 -16.53
C LEU A 279 -0.48 37.04 -17.64
N THR A 280 -1.40 36.91 -18.60
CA THR A 280 -1.54 37.89 -19.69
C THR A 280 -2.81 38.71 -19.48
N MET A 281 -2.69 40.03 -19.51
CA MET A 281 -3.83 40.94 -19.38
C MET A 281 -3.61 42.22 -20.19
N ASP A 282 -4.63 42.70 -20.91
CA ASP A 282 -4.52 43.94 -21.66
C ASP A 282 -4.63 45.18 -20.75
N ALA A 283 -3.84 46.23 -21.02
CA ALA A 283 -3.86 47.48 -20.24
C ALA A 283 -5.23 48.18 -20.26
N LYS A 284 -6.05 48.00 -21.31
CA LYS A 284 -7.43 48.51 -21.33
C LYS A 284 -8.32 47.75 -20.36
N THR A 285 -8.10 46.46 -20.19
CA THR A 285 -8.79 45.63 -19.20
C THR A 285 -8.46 46.09 -17.78
N VAL A 286 -7.18 46.33 -17.48
CA VAL A 286 -6.75 46.90 -16.20
C VAL A 286 -7.41 48.26 -15.94
N ARG A 287 -7.36 49.18 -16.91
CA ARG A 287 -7.98 50.51 -16.80
C ARG A 287 -9.50 50.43 -16.55
N LYS A 288 -10.18 49.48 -17.22
CA LYS A 288 -11.62 49.24 -17.02
C LYS A 288 -11.92 48.86 -15.56
N TRP A 289 -11.18 47.89 -15.02
CA TRP A 289 -11.39 47.42 -13.65
C TRP A 289 -11.02 48.45 -12.60
N LEU A 290 -9.93 49.19 -12.80
CA LEU A 290 -9.54 50.29 -11.89
C LEU A 290 -10.60 51.40 -11.86
N LYS A 291 -11.19 51.74 -13.01
CA LYS A 291 -12.29 52.73 -13.07
C LYS A 291 -13.55 52.24 -12.37
N GLU A 292 -13.88 50.95 -12.52
CA GLU A 292 -15.02 50.35 -11.83
C GLU A 292 -14.78 50.33 -10.31
N ALA A 293 -13.57 49.95 -9.90
CA ALA A 293 -13.14 49.90 -8.51
C ALA A 293 -13.09 51.29 -7.85
N SER A 294 -12.64 52.33 -8.56
CA SER A 294 -12.56 53.70 -8.02
C SER A 294 -13.92 54.29 -7.66
N ASN A 295 -15.00 53.83 -8.32
CA ASN A 295 -16.37 54.28 -7.99
C ASN A 295 -16.86 53.76 -6.63
N LEU A 296 -16.20 52.73 -6.07
CA LEU A 296 -16.52 52.14 -4.76
C LEU A 296 -15.71 52.74 -3.61
N VAL A 297 -14.77 53.65 -3.91
CA VAL A 297 -13.95 54.36 -2.94
C VAL A 297 -14.59 55.71 -2.61
N ASP A 298 -14.54 56.10 -1.35
CA ASP A 298 -15.08 57.38 -0.88
C ASP A 298 -14.48 58.57 -1.67
N PRO A 299 -15.29 59.45 -2.27
CA PRO A 299 -14.81 60.65 -2.95
C PRO A 299 -13.87 61.53 -2.12
N GLU A 300 -14.04 61.56 -0.80
CA GLU A 300 -13.17 62.32 0.10
C GLU A 300 -11.73 61.79 0.11
N TYR A 301 -11.54 60.48 -0.10
CA TYR A 301 -10.21 59.88 -0.18
C TYR A 301 -9.39 60.51 -1.32
N TRP A 302 -10.04 60.82 -2.44
CA TRP A 302 -9.40 61.48 -3.60
C TRP A 302 -9.20 62.98 -3.44
N ASN A 303 -9.79 63.61 -2.42
CA ASN A 303 -9.66 65.03 -2.13
C ASN A 303 -8.61 65.31 -1.04
N LYS A 304 -8.25 64.30 -0.27
CA LYS A 304 -7.08 64.32 0.60
C LYS A 304 -5.87 64.25 -0.31
N GLY A 305 -5.34 65.41 -0.71
CA GLY A 305 -4.04 65.46 -1.39
C GLY A 305 -3.04 64.63 -0.60
N LYS A 306 -2.49 63.59 -1.22
CA LYS A 306 -1.32 62.88 -0.71
C LYS A 306 -0.09 63.79 -0.78
#